data_AF-A0A7L3UPT0-F1
#
_entry.id   AF-A0A7L3UPT0-F1
#
_cell.length_a   1.000
_cell.length_b   1.000
_cell.length_c   1.000
_cell.angle_alpha   90.00
_cell.angle_beta   90.00
_cell.angle_gamma   90.00
#
_symmetry.space_group_name_H-M   'P 1'
#
loop_
_entity.id
_entity.type
_entity.pdbx_description
1 polymer ?
#
loop_
_entity_poly.entity_id
_entity_poly.type
_entity_poly.pdbx_seq_one_letter_code
_entity_poly.pdbx_strand_id
1 'polypeptide(L)'
;CIFTTAKQDYAKKVLDVLDPKKKLIRLCLSQQDCLCAHGCYWKDLTRLGRDLAKTVALDHIIQGFPAQADNWISVPRWWGDPRDEELLHLAPLLGQLGQVVRTREMGRGWVP
;
A
#
# COMPACT_ATOMS: atom_id res chain seq x y z
N CYS A 1 0.34 -5.16 -3.26
CA CYS A 1 -1.13 -5.02 -3.25
C CYS A 1 -1.45 -3.65 -3.85
N ILE A 2 -2.55 -3.51 -4.57
CA ILE A 2 -3.13 -2.22 -4.92
C ILE A 2 -4.41 -2.03 -4.10
N PHE A 3 -4.58 -0.85 -3.50
CA PHE A 3 -5.82 -0.43 -2.86
C PHE A 3 -6.19 0.97 -3.36
N THR A 4 -7.21 1.04 -4.21
CA THR A 4 -7.63 2.28 -4.90
C THR A 4 -9.07 2.64 -4.57
N THR A 5 -9.39 3.94 -4.62
CA THR A 5 -10.76 4.47 -4.56
C THR A 5 -11.44 4.46 -5.94
N ALA A 6 -10.74 4.03 -6.99
CA ALA A 6 -11.30 3.84 -8.32
C ALA A 6 -12.13 2.55 -8.42
N LYS A 7 -13.02 2.48 -9.42
CA LYS A 7 -13.83 1.30 -9.70
C LYS A 7 -12.96 0.10 -10.11
N GLN A 8 -13.45 -1.10 -9.83
CA GLN A 8 -12.69 -2.34 -10.01
C GLN A 8 -12.31 -2.61 -11.47
N ASP A 9 -13.17 -2.27 -12.42
CA ASP A 9 -12.93 -2.42 -13.86
C ASP A 9 -11.77 -1.55 -14.34
N TYR A 10 -11.70 -0.30 -13.89
CA TYR A 10 -10.57 0.59 -14.15
C TYR A 10 -9.28 0.05 -13.51
N ALA A 11 -9.34 -0.34 -12.24
CA ALA A 11 -8.18 -0.87 -11.52
C ALA A 11 -7.58 -2.11 -12.21
N LYS A 12 -8.44 -3.03 -12.67
CA LYS A 12 -8.02 -4.23 -13.42
C LYS A 12 -7.30 -3.87 -14.72
N LYS A 13 -7.83 -2.93 -15.51
CA LYS A 13 -7.17 -2.47 -16.75
C LYS A 13 -5.78 -1.89 -16.49
N VAL A 14 -5.64 -1.09 -15.43
CA VAL A 14 -4.33 -0.54 -15.03
C VAL A 14 -3.37 -1.66 -14.61
N LEU A 15 -3.85 -2.67 -13.88
CA LEU A 15 -3.03 -3.82 -13.49
C LEU A 15 -2.57 -4.65 -14.69
N ASP A 16 -3.40 -4.81 -15.71
CA ASP A 16 -3.03 -5.53 -16.93
C ASP A 16 -1.87 -4.82 -17.68
N VAL A 17 -1.73 -3.50 -17.51
CA VAL A 17 -0.59 -2.72 -18.05
C VAL A 17 0.62 -2.79 -17.12
N LEU A 18 0.43 -2.65 -15.81
CA LEU A 18 1.52 -2.56 -14.83
C LEU A 18 2.17 -3.92 -14.49
N ASP A 19 1.38 -4.98 -14.43
CA ASP A 19 1.82 -6.35 -14.10
C ASP A 19 1.15 -7.38 -15.03
N PRO A 20 1.42 -7.33 -16.34
CA PRO A 20 0.75 -8.18 -17.34
C PRO A 20 0.93 -9.68 -17.08
N LYS A 21 2.03 -10.06 -16.40
CA LYS A 21 2.34 -11.45 -16.05
C LYS A 21 1.78 -11.86 -14.68
N LYS A 22 1.16 -10.94 -13.94
CA LYS A 22 0.54 -11.16 -12.62
C LYS A 22 1.51 -11.77 -11.59
N LYS A 23 2.76 -11.30 -11.58
CA LYS A 23 3.84 -11.83 -10.71
C LYS A 23 4.15 -10.92 -9.51
N LEU A 24 3.78 -9.64 -9.58
CA LEU A 24 4.16 -8.63 -8.60
C LEU A 24 3.01 -8.31 -7.65
N ILE A 25 1.79 -8.16 -8.17
CA ILE A 25 0.64 -7.66 -7.41
C ILE A 25 -0.31 -8.81 -7.10
N ARG A 26 -0.35 -9.23 -5.82
CA ARG A 26 -1.13 -10.38 -5.34
C ARG A 26 -2.59 -10.09 -4.99
N LEU A 27 -2.93 -8.83 -4.73
CA LEU A 27 -4.24 -8.41 -4.23
C LEU A 27 -4.58 -7.03 -4.79
N CYS A 28 -5.81 -6.90 -5.29
CA CYS A 28 -6.39 -5.67 -5.78
C CYS A 28 -7.69 -5.36 -5.02
N LEU A 29 -7.65 -4.33 -4.18
CA LEU A 29 -8.81 -3.73 -3.54
C LEU A 29 -9.16 -2.42 -4.26
N SER A 30 -10.45 -2.16 -4.40
CA SER A 30 -11.03 -1.09 -5.20
C SER A 30 -12.06 -0.30 -4.40
N GLN A 31 -12.77 0.63 -5.05
CA GLN A 31 -13.78 1.48 -4.41
C GLN A 31 -14.80 0.69 -3.57
N GLN A 32 -15.27 -0.46 -4.06
CA GLN A 32 -16.24 -1.29 -3.36
C GLN A 32 -15.69 -1.89 -2.06
N ASP A 33 -14.37 -1.96 -1.93
CA ASP A 33 -13.68 -2.49 -0.77
C ASP A 33 -13.36 -1.39 0.27
N CYS A 34 -13.55 -0.12 -0.08
CA CYS A 34 -13.38 1.01 0.83
C CYS A 34 -14.55 1.10 1.83
N LEU A 35 -14.28 1.70 2.99
CA LEU A 35 -15.34 2.21 3.87
C LEU A 35 -15.89 3.49 3.23
N CYS A 36 -17.20 3.54 2.99
CA CYS A 36 -17.87 4.72 2.46
C CYS A 36 -18.70 5.37 3.57
N ALA A 37 -18.34 6.58 3.97
CA ALA A 37 -19.08 7.38 4.95
C ALA A 37 -19.09 8.84 4.53
N HIS A 38 -20.27 9.48 4.57
CA HIS A 38 -20.44 10.90 4.20
C HIS A 38 -19.89 11.27 2.81
N GLY A 39 -19.97 10.35 1.84
CA GLY A 39 -19.45 10.56 0.48
C GLY A 39 -17.92 10.44 0.35
N CYS A 40 -17.22 10.11 1.44
CA CYS A 40 -15.78 9.88 1.45
C CYS A 40 -15.49 8.38 1.41
N TYR A 41 -14.43 8.00 0.68
CA TYR A 41 -13.90 6.65 0.64
C TYR A 41 -12.62 6.55 1.45
N TRP A 42 -12.64 5.70 2.48
CA TRP A 42 -11.49 5.42 3.33
C TRP A 42 -11.01 3.99 3.13
N LYS A 43 -9.69 3.84 3.12
CA LYS A 43 -8.99 2.58 2.93
C LYS A 43 -8.64 2.02 4.30
N ASP A 44 -9.50 1.14 4.80
CA ASP A 44 -9.24 0.44 6.05
C ASP A 44 -8.26 -0.71 5.82
N LEU A 45 -7.04 -0.57 6.33
CA LEU A 45 -5.98 -1.55 6.14
C LEU A 45 -6.28 -2.90 6.79
N THR A 46 -7.21 -2.96 7.77
CA THR A 46 -7.62 -4.24 8.39
C THR A 46 -8.24 -5.20 7.37
N ARG A 47 -8.82 -4.68 6.28
CA ARG A 47 -9.38 -5.48 5.18
C ARG A 47 -8.33 -6.27 4.40
N LEU A 48 -7.05 -5.97 4.58
CA LEU A 48 -5.96 -6.74 3.96
C LEU A 48 -5.78 -8.13 4.60
N GLY A 49 -6.32 -8.36 5.81
CA GLY A 49 -6.14 -9.62 6.54
C GLY A 49 -4.68 -9.88 6.92
N ARG A 50 -3.92 -8.82 7.19
CA ARG A 50 -2.48 -8.85 7.49
C ARG A 50 -2.20 -8.16 8.82
N ASP A 51 -1.10 -8.54 9.45
CA ASP A 51 -0.56 -7.85 10.62
C ASP A 51 -0.26 -6.39 10.27
N LEU A 52 -0.94 -5.45 10.93
CA LEU A 52 -0.74 -4.02 10.71
C LEU A 52 0.67 -3.58 11.12
N ALA A 53 1.32 -4.26 12.08
CA ALA A 53 2.70 -3.96 12.46
C ALA A 53 3.71 -4.26 11.32
N LYS A 54 3.28 -4.95 10.27
CA LYS A 54 4.07 -5.34 9.10
C LYS A 54 3.49 -4.76 7.80
N THR A 55 2.56 -3.82 7.91
CA THR A 55 1.85 -3.24 6.77
C THR A 55 2.17 -1.77 6.66
N VAL A 56 2.52 -1.32 5.47
CA VAL A 56 2.69 0.11 5.15
C VAL A 56 1.87 0.46 3.92
N ALA A 57 1.29 1.65 3.91
CA ALA A 57 0.52 2.20 2.82
C ALA A 57 1.27 3.38 2.20
N LEU A 58 1.41 3.37 0.88
CA LEU A 58 1.96 4.49 0.11
C LEU A 58 0.82 5.19 -0.61
N ASP A 59 0.63 6.47 -0.32
CA ASP A 59 -0.38 7.29 -0.98
C ASP A 59 -0.02 8.77 -0.89
N HIS A 60 -0.58 9.56 -1.79
CA HIS A 60 -0.45 11.01 -1.82
C HIS A 60 -1.52 11.72 -0.97
N ILE A 61 -2.52 10.98 -0.46
CA ILE A 61 -3.63 11.54 0.34
C ILE A 61 -3.66 10.91 1.73
N ILE A 62 -3.26 11.66 2.76
CA ILE A 62 -3.30 11.23 4.18
C ILE A 62 -4.70 10.79 4.62
N GLN A 63 -5.73 11.50 4.14
CA GLN A 63 -7.13 11.28 4.49
C GLN A 63 -7.67 9.92 4.03
N GLY A 64 -6.89 9.17 3.23
CA GLY A 64 -7.23 7.81 2.84
C GLY A 64 -7.20 6.81 4.00
N PHE A 65 -6.47 7.08 5.10
CA PHE A 65 -6.19 6.08 6.15
C PHE A 65 -6.46 6.61 7.58
N PRO A 66 -7.66 7.13 7.89
CA PRO A 66 -7.92 7.83 9.15
C PRO A 66 -7.67 6.96 10.40
N ALA A 67 -7.93 5.65 10.33
CA ALA A 67 -7.74 4.73 11.44
C ALA A 67 -6.33 4.12 11.52
N GLN A 68 -5.48 4.31 10.49
CA GLN A 68 -4.15 3.71 10.39
C GLN A 68 -3.11 4.73 9.85
N ALA A 69 -3.15 5.96 10.36
CA ALA A 69 -2.26 7.03 9.92
C ALA A 69 -0.77 6.68 10.13
N ASP A 70 -0.43 5.96 11.19
CA ASP A 70 0.94 5.51 11.49
C ASP A 70 1.48 4.50 10.46
N ASN A 71 0.60 3.83 9.71
CA ASN A 71 0.99 2.92 8.63
C ASN A 71 1.20 3.64 7.30
N TRP A 72 0.91 4.95 7.21
CA TRP A 72 0.98 5.70 5.98
C TRP A 72 2.32 6.40 5.80
N ILE A 73 2.92 6.21 4.62
CA ILE A 73 4.09 6.93 4.16
C ILE A 73 3.62 7.81 2.98
N SER A 74 3.82 9.12 3.11
CA SER A 74 3.44 10.07 2.08
C SER A 74 4.32 9.92 0.84
N VAL A 75 3.69 9.91 -0.33
CA VAL A 75 4.37 9.98 -1.63
C VAL A 75 3.80 11.16 -2.41
N PRO A 76 4.63 12.03 -3.02
CA PRO A 76 4.12 13.11 -3.84
C PRO A 76 3.23 12.62 -4.99
N ARG A 77 2.26 13.44 -5.38
CA ARG A 77 1.46 13.14 -6.57
C ARG A 77 2.35 13.27 -7.81
N TRP A 78 2.34 12.22 -8.63
CA TRP A 78 2.95 12.26 -9.96
C TRP A 78 2.08 13.05 -10.95
N TRP A 79 2.69 13.98 -11.68
CA TRP A 79 2.01 14.84 -12.66
C TRP A 79 2.37 14.52 -14.11
N GLY A 80 3.07 13.41 -14.36
CA GLY A 80 3.46 13.01 -15.72
C GLY A 80 4.90 13.36 -16.11
N ASP A 81 5.73 13.94 -15.22
CA ASP A 81 7.14 14.17 -15.54
C ASP A 81 7.86 12.81 -15.68
N PRO A 82 8.46 12.51 -16.84
CA PRO A 82 9.20 11.27 -17.04
C PRO A 82 10.53 11.21 -16.27
N ARG A 83 10.97 12.33 -15.68
CA ARG A 83 12.17 12.43 -14.84
C ARG A 83 11.86 12.37 -13.34
N ASP A 84 10.61 12.10 -12.97
CA ASP A 84 10.24 11.89 -11.58
C ASP A 84 10.91 10.62 -11.04
N GLU A 85 11.62 10.76 -9.91
CA GLU A 85 12.36 9.67 -9.25
C GLU A 85 11.87 9.41 -7.82
N GLU A 86 10.71 9.93 -7.42
CA GLU A 86 10.24 9.87 -6.02
C GLU A 86 10.12 8.43 -5.50
N LEU A 87 9.64 7.51 -6.34
CA LEU A 87 9.56 6.09 -5.98
C LEU A 87 10.94 5.43 -5.87
N LEU A 88 11.94 5.88 -6.62
CA LEU A 88 13.31 5.38 -6.52
C LEU A 88 13.95 5.84 -5.21
N HIS A 89 13.73 7.09 -4.81
CA HIS A 89 14.20 7.62 -3.52
C HIS A 89 13.58 6.89 -2.32
N LEU A 90 12.36 6.37 -2.45
CA LEU A 90 11.69 5.59 -1.39
C LEU A 90 12.17 4.14 -1.29
N ALA A 91 12.75 3.57 -2.36
CA ALA A 91 13.13 2.16 -2.40
C ALA A 91 14.08 1.72 -1.26
N PRO A 92 15.14 2.49 -0.89
CA PRO A 92 16.02 2.13 0.23
C PRO A 92 15.28 2.04 1.57
N LEU A 93 14.39 3.00 1.86
CA LEU A 93 13.58 3.01 3.08
C LEU A 93 12.68 1.77 3.16
N LEU A 94 11.97 1.46 2.07
CA LEU A 94 11.12 0.26 2.00
C LEU A 94 11.94 -1.03 2.18
N GLY A 95 13.16 -1.06 1.62
CA GLY A 95 14.10 -2.15 1.83
C GLY A 95 14.48 -2.33 3.30
N GLN A 96 14.80 -1.25 4.00
CA GLN A 96 15.12 -1.27 5.44
C GLN A 96 13.93 -1.76 6.29
N LEU A 97 12.73 -1.22 6.05
CA LEU A 97 11.51 -1.65 6.74
C LEU A 97 11.25 -3.15 6.55
N GLY A 98 11.47 -3.66 5.33
CA GLY A 98 11.35 -5.09 5.03
C GLY A 98 12.30 -5.98 5.84
N GLN A 99 13.49 -5.50 6.20
CA GLN A 99 14.44 -6.25 7.02
C GLN A 99 14.11 -6.21 8.53
N VAL A 100 13.63 -5.07 9.04
CA VAL A 100 13.20 -4.95 10.45
C VAL A 100 12.03 -5.89 10.75
N VAL A 101 11.10 -6.03 9.81
CA VAL A 101 10.00 -6.99 9.93
C VAL A 101 10.52 -8.43 10.02
N ARG A 102 11.47 -8.82 9.15
CA ARG A 102 12.05 -10.17 9.15
C ARG A 102 12.82 -10.49 10.44
N THR A 103 13.59 -9.53 10.97
CA THR A 103 14.36 -9.74 12.21
C THR A 103 13.46 -9.89 13.44
N ARG A 104 12.34 -9.16 13.51
CA ARG A 104 11.32 -9.36 14.55
C ARG A 104 10.64 -10.74 14.49
N GLU A 105 10.54 -11.34 13.32
CA GLU A 105 10.05 -12.72 13.17
C GLU A 105 11.09 -13.76 13.62
N MET A 106 12.38 -13.51 13.38
CA MET A 106 13.48 -14.36 13.86
C MET A 106 13.67 -14.31 15.40
N GLY A 107 13.23 -13.22 16.05
CA GLY A 107 13.31 -13.04 17.50
C GLY A 107 12.25 -13.78 18.34
N ARG A 108 11.32 -14.53 17.73
CA ARG A 108 10.31 -15.35 18.44
C ARG A 108 10.74 -16.81 18.67
N GLY A 109 12.05 -17.04 18.81
CA GLY A 109 12.63 -18.37 19.04
C GLY A 109 13.69 -18.44 20.14
N TRP A 110 13.86 -17.39 20.96
CA TRP A 110 14.79 -17.42 22.09
C TRP A 110 14.01 -17.36 23.41
N VAL A 111 13.88 -18.51 24.04
CA VAL A 111 13.42 -18.67 25.43
C VAL A 111 14.62 -19.21 26.20
N PRO A 112 15.14 -18.52 27.25
CA PRO A 112 16.01 -19.14 28.23
C PRO A 112 15.26 -20.20 29.03
#